data_AF-A0A920U4M1-F1
#
_entry.id   AF-A0A920U4M1-F1
#
_cell.length_a   1.000
_cell.length_b   1.000
_cell.length_c   1.000
_cell.angle_alpha   90.00
_cell.angle_beta   90.00
_cell.angle_gamma   90.00
#
_symmetry.space_group_name_H-M   'P 1'
#
loop_
_entity.id
_entity.type
_entity.pdbx_description
1 polymer ?
#
loop_
_entity_poly.entity_id
_entity_poly.type
_entity_poly.pdbx_seq_one_letter_code
_entity_poly.pdbx_strand_id
1 'polypeptide(L)'
;MSGLEQRIQDAVRGQTQPTVTVLSSLLAVEDELGYIPKEAVEFVAGFSNATINDVWAVASFYPNFRFEPPAEHTVDVCWGASCHLVGAMSIFKSVLEVAGLDSEGDTLDKN
;
A
#
# COMPACT_ATOMS: atom_id res chain seq x y z
N MET A 1 3.79 -1.31 24.34
CA MET A 1 3.15 -1.26 23.01
C MET A 1 4.10 -0.49 22.12
N SER A 2 4.51 -1.07 21.00
CA SER A 2 5.36 -0.35 20.05
C SER A 2 4.58 0.83 19.46
N GLY A 3 5.26 1.89 19.03
CA GLY A 3 4.58 3.04 18.39
C GLY A 3 3.81 2.62 17.13
N LEU A 4 4.29 1.59 16.43
CA LEU A 4 3.66 1.02 15.24
C LEU A 4 2.32 0.33 15.56
N GLU A 5 2.29 -0.54 16.58
CA GLU A 5 1.07 -1.22 17.02
C GLU A 5 -0.04 -0.23 17.39
N GLN A 6 0.32 0.87 18.05
CA GLN A 6 -0.65 1.89 18.44
C GLN A 6 -1.26 2.58 17.22
N ARG A 7 -0.44 3.00 16.24
CA ARG A 7 -0.93 3.63 15.01
C ARG A 7 -1.86 2.72 14.21
N ILE A 8 -1.53 1.42 14.11
CA ILE A 8 -2.39 0.41 13.47
C ILE A 8 -3.75 0.33 14.18
N GLN A 9 -3.74 0.25 15.52
CA GLN A 9 -4.97 0.18 16.30
C GLN A 9 -5.85 1.41 16.11
N ASP A 10 -5.23 2.59 16.14
CA ASP A 10 -5.92 3.87 15.99
C ASP A 10 -6.53 4.00 14.59
N ALA A 11 -5.79 3.63 13.54
CA ALA A 11 -6.28 3.62 12.16
C ALA A 11 -7.50 2.70 11.97
N VAL A 12 -7.40 1.45 12.44
CA VAL A 12 -8.48 0.46 12.26
C VAL A 12 -9.71 0.82 13.11
N ARG A 13 -9.53 1.28 14.36
CA ARG A 13 -10.65 1.63 15.25
C ARG A 13 -11.24 3.01 14.95
N GLY A 14 -10.50 3.89 14.28
CA GLY A 14 -10.93 5.23 13.90
C GLY A 14 -11.87 5.29 12.69
N GLN A 15 -12.16 4.15 12.04
CA GLN A 15 -13.06 4.07 10.90
C GLN A 15 -14.48 4.53 11.27
N THR A 16 -15.02 5.51 10.54
CA THR A 16 -16.36 6.07 10.77
C THR A 16 -17.46 5.43 9.94
N GLN A 17 -17.09 4.60 8.97
CA GLN A 17 -18.04 3.91 8.10
C GLN A 17 -18.84 2.82 8.83
N PRO A 18 -20.12 2.63 8.48
CA PRO A 18 -21.01 1.70 9.19
C PRO A 18 -20.62 0.23 9.03
N THR A 19 -19.95 -0.13 7.93
CA THR A 19 -19.50 -1.49 7.66
C THR A 19 -17.98 -1.54 7.66
N VAL A 20 -17.41 -2.19 8.67
CA VAL A 20 -15.97 -2.43 8.75
C VAL A 20 -15.66 -3.83 8.24
N THR A 21 -14.75 -3.93 7.28
CA THR A 21 -14.35 -5.17 6.62
C THR A 21 -12.84 -5.35 6.72
N VAL A 22 -12.34 -6.54 6.33
CA VAL A 22 -10.90 -6.79 6.20
C VAL A 22 -10.27 -5.77 5.23
N LEU A 23 -10.85 -5.61 4.04
CA LEU A 23 -10.34 -4.68 3.03
C LEU A 23 -10.32 -3.24 3.55
N SER A 24 -11.42 -2.77 4.15
CA SER A 24 -11.48 -1.39 4.65
C SER A 24 -10.51 -1.14 5.80
N SER A 25 -10.23 -2.17 6.62
CA SER A 25 -9.26 -2.07 7.71
C SER A 25 -7.82 -2.04 7.19
N LEU A 26 -7.51 -2.82 6.15
CA LEU A 26 -6.21 -2.75 5.48
C LEU A 26 -6.01 -1.39 4.78
N LEU A 27 -7.04 -0.87 4.10
CA LEU A 27 -7.01 0.48 3.51
C LEU A 27 -6.76 1.56 4.56
N ALA A 28 -7.42 1.47 5.73
CA ALA A 28 -7.18 2.43 6.82
C ALA A 28 -5.74 2.39 7.34
N VAL A 29 -5.13 1.21 7.41
CA VAL A 29 -3.71 1.07 7.78
C VAL A 29 -2.80 1.63 6.69
N GLU A 30 -3.08 1.35 5.42
CA GLU A 30 -2.32 1.89 4.29
C GLU A 30 -2.39 3.42 4.25
N ASP A 31 -3.55 4.03 4.48
CA ASP A 31 -3.70 5.48 4.54
C ASP A 31 -2.85 6.12 5.66
N GLU A 32 -2.71 5.43 6.80
CA GLU A 32 -1.94 5.92 7.95
C GLU A 32 -0.42 5.67 7.80
N LEU A 33 -0.02 4.54 7.22
CA LEU A 33 1.39 4.10 7.20
C LEU A 33 2.06 4.13 5.82
N GLY A 34 1.28 4.13 4.74
CA GLY A 34 1.74 3.98 3.35
C GLY A 34 2.12 2.54 2.96
N TYR A 35 1.92 1.57 3.86
CA TYR A 35 2.17 0.14 3.63
C TYR A 35 1.44 -0.71 4.67
N ILE A 36 1.44 -2.03 4.47
CA ILE A 36 0.83 -3.03 5.33
C ILE A 36 1.92 -3.83 6.07
N PRO A 37 2.27 -3.48 7.31
CA PRO A 37 3.17 -4.29 8.12
C PRO A 37 2.52 -5.62 8.53
N LYS A 38 3.34 -6.61 8.90
CA LYS A 38 2.86 -7.93 9.35
C LYS A 38 1.93 -7.80 10.57
N GLU A 39 2.27 -6.89 11.48
CA GLU A 39 1.50 -6.57 12.68
C GLU A 39 0.09 -6.08 12.34
N ALA A 40 -0.09 -5.39 11.20
CA ALA A 40 -1.41 -4.97 10.74
C ALA A 40 -2.26 -6.15 10.27
N VAL A 41 -1.66 -7.10 9.54
CA VAL A 41 -2.37 -8.33 9.12
C VAL A 41 -2.84 -9.12 10.34
N GLU A 42 -1.98 -9.28 11.35
CA GLU A 42 -2.30 -9.98 12.59
C GLU A 42 -3.39 -9.26 13.38
N PHE A 43 -3.30 -7.93 13.50
CA PHE A 43 -4.29 -7.12 14.19
C PHE A 43 -5.65 -7.16 13.51
N VAL A 44 -5.70 -6.99 12.19
CA VAL A 44 -6.95 -7.00 11.41
C VAL A 44 -7.61 -8.38 11.50
N ALA A 45 -6.85 -9.47 11.45
CA ALA A 45 -7.40 -10.83 11.59
C ALA A 45 -8.15 -10.99 12.91
N GLY A 46 -7.53 -10.57 14.03
CA GLY A 46 -8.17 -10.57 15.34
C GLY A 46 -9.38 -9.65 15.42
N PHE A 47 -9.27 -8.44 14.85
CA PHE A 47 -10.33 -7.43 14.88
C PHE A 47 -11.57 -7.85 14.08
N SER A 48 -11.39 -8.48 12.92
CA SER A 48 -12.48 -8.91 12.03
C SER A 48 -12.97 -10.33 12.29
N ASN A 49 -12.46 -11.01 13.33
CA ASN A 49 -12.75 -12.42 13.62
C ASN A 49 -12.50 -13.33 12.39
N ALA A 50 -11.37 -13.11 11.70
CA ALA A 50 -10.92 -13.87 10.54
C ALA A 50 -9.56 -14.53 10.80
N THR A 51 -9.13 -15.46 9.96
CA THR A 51 -7.78 -16.01 10.08
C THR A 51 -6.75 -15.07 9.45
N ILE A 52 -5.49 -15.17 9.88
CA ILE A 52 -4.37 -14.46 9.23
C ILE A 52 -4.33 -14.77 7.73
N ASN A 53 -4.62 -16.01 7.33
CA ASN A 53 -4.64 -16.41 5.93
C ASN A 53 -5.77 -15.74 5.14
N ASP A 54 -6.95 -15.53 5.74
CA ASP A 54 -8.04 -14.82 5.08
C ASP A 54 -7.66 -13.36 4.82
N VAL A 55 -7.03 -12.71 5.81
CA VAL A 55 -6.54 -11.33 5.67
C VAL A 55 -5.42 -11.25 4.66
N TRP A 56 -4.48 -12.20 4.68
CA TRP A 56 -3.39 -12.26 3.71
C TRP A 56 -3.88 -12.51 2.29
N ALA A 57 -4.93 -13.34 2.11
CA ALA A 57 -5.55 -13.56 0.82
C ALA A 57 -6.15 -12.27 0.25
N VAL A 58 -6.75 -11.42 1.10
CA VAL A 58 -7.21 -10.10 0.68
C VAL A 58 -6.01 -9.20 0.38
N ALA A 59 -5.04 -9.10 1.28
CA ALA A 59 -3.91 -8.18 1.12
C ALA A 59 -3.08 -8.48 -0.14
N SER A 60 -2.76 -9.74 -0.41
CA SER A 60 -1.97 -10.13 -1.59
C SER A 60 -2.75 -10.09 -2.90
N PHE A 61 -4.08 -10.02 -2.86
CA PHE A 61 -4.91 -9.93 -4.06
C PHE A 61 -4.91 -8.53 -4.68
N TYR A 62 -4.83 -7.47 -3.85
CA TYR A 62 -4.84 -6.09 -4.32
C TYR A 62 -3.42 -5.58 -4.60
N PRO A 63 -3.07 -5.26 -5.86
CA PRO A 63 -1.71 -4.85 -6.24
C PRO A 63 -1.25 -3.53 -5.61
N ASN A 64 -2.20 -2.70 -5.17
CA ASN A 64 -1.88 -1.40 -4.58
C ASN A 64 -1.26 -1.55 -3.19
N PHE A 65 -1.56 -2.63 -2.47
CA PHE A 65 -0.99 -2.84 -1.15
C PHE A 65 0.51 -3.12 -1.24
N ARG A 66 1.26 -2.29 -0.53
CA ARG A 66 2.69 -2.48 -0.31
C ARG A 66 2.93 -3.18 1.02
N PHE A 67 3.95 -4.03 1.10
CA PHE A 67 4.32 -4.75 2.33
C PHE A 67 5.66 -4.29 2.92
N GLU A 68 6.30 -3.34 2.25
CA GLU A 68 7.50 -2.67 2.72
C GLU A 68 7.22 -1.18 2.92
N PRO A 69 7.90 -0.52 3.87
CA PRO A 69 7.75 0.91 4.06
C PRO A 69 8.00 1.70 2.77
N PRO A 70 7.19 2.73 2.49
CA PRO A 70 7.36 3.56 1.30
C PRO A 70 8.70 4.32 1.34
N ALA A 71 9.21 4.66 0.17
CA ALA A 71 10.29 5.65 0.03
C ALA A 71 9.80 7.05 0.45
N GLU A 72 10.73 7.97 0.70
CA GLU A 72 10.40 9.36 1.08
C GLU A 72 9.61 10.08 -0.03
N HIS A 73 9.83 9.71 -1.30
CA HIS A 73 9.10 10.23 -2.44
C HIS A 73 8.44 9.13 -3.27
N THR A 74 7.24 9.43 -3.80
CA THR A 74 6.50 8.54 -4.71
C THR A 74 6.22 9.27 -6.02
N VAL A 75 6.48 8.60 -7.15
CA VAL A 75 6.24 9.12 -8.49
C VAL A 75 5.30 8.18 -9.24
N ASP A 76 4.05 8.61 -9.41
CA ASP A 76 3.06 7.86 -10.18
C ASP A 76 2.95 8.37 -11.61
N VAL A 77 3.07 7.46 -12.58
CA VAL A 77 2.94 7.76 -14.01
C VAL A 77 1.72 7.06 -14.57
N CYS A 78 0.72 7.83 -15.02
CA CYS A 78 -0.43 7.27 -15.72
C CYS A 78 0.00 6.63 -17.04
N TRP A 79 -0.26 5.33 -17.20
CA TRP A 79 -0.04 4.61 -18.46
C TRP A 79 -1.31 3.91 -18.99
N GLY A 80 -2.48 4.24 -18.42
CA GLY A 80 -3.77 3.78 -18.92
C GLY A 80 -4.05 4.23 -20.37
N ALA A 81 -5.08 3.67 -21.01
CA ALA A 81 -5.32 3.81 -22.45
C ALA A 81 -5.24 5.27 -22.98
N SER A 82 -5.89 6.22 -22.30
CA SER A 82 -5.85 7.63 -22.70
C SER A 82 -4.44 8.24 -22.62
N CYS A 83 -3.71 7.96 -21.53
CA CYS A 83 -2.34 8.42 -21.33
C CYS A 83 -1.39 7.75 -22.35
N HIS A 84 -1.59 6.46 -22.62
CA HIS A 84 -0.84 5.70 -23.60
C HIS A 84 -0.96 6.31 -25.00
N LEU A 85 -2.18 6.68 -25.44
CA LEU A 85 -2.43 7.29 -26.75
C LEU A 85 -1.69 8.62 -26.96
N VAL A 86 -1.46 9.40 -25.90
CA VAL A 86 -0.75 10.68 -25.95
C VAL A 86 0.74 10.56 -25.63
N GLY A 87 1.27 9.34 -25.50
CA GLY A 87 2.71 9.08 -25.40
C GLY A 87 3.25 8.93 -23.98
N ALA A 88 2.44 8.55 -22.98
CA ALA A 88 2.92 8.37 -21.60
C ALA A 88 4.10 7.40 -21.43
N MET A 89 4.29 6.44 -22.35
CA MET A 89 5.42 5.52 -22.30
C MET A 89 6.79 6.21 -22.41
N SER A 90 6.87 7.36 -23.10
CA SER A 90 8.13 8.12 -23.18
C SER A 90 8.45 8.79 -21.84
N ILE A 91 7.42 9.29 -21.15
CA ILE A 91 7.54 9.85 -19.80
C ILE A 91 7.97 8.76 -18.83
N PHE A 92 7.28 7.61 -18.84
CA PHE A 92 7.60 6.47 -17.98
C PHE A 92 9.06 6.02 -18.15
N LYS A 93 9.53 5.87 -19.40
CA LYS A 93 10.93 5.52 -19.68
C LYS A 93 11.91 6.58 -19.17
N SER A 94 11.60 7.86 -19.33
CA SER A 94 12.46 8.96 -18.87
C SER A 94 12.56 8.98 -17.34
N VAL A 95 11.46 8.70 -16.64
CA VAL A 95 11.43 8.59 -15.17
C VAL A 95 12.33 7.44 -14.71
N LEU A 96 12.23 6.26 -15.32
CA LEU A 96 13.09 5.12 -15.00
C LEU A 96 14.57 5.40 -15.25
N GLU A 97 14.90 6.07 -16.35
CA GLU A 97 16.30 6.45 -16.66
C GLU A 97 16.88 7.42 -15.63
N VAL A 98 16.10 8.42 -15.20
CA VAL A 98 16.52 9.37 -14.16
C VAL A 98 16.63 8.68 -12.79
N ALA A 99 15.71 7.76 -12.48
CA ALA A 99 15.73 7.00 -11.22
C ALA A 99 16.77 5.87 -11.20
N GLY A 100 17.37 5.51 -12.34
CA GLY A 100 18.32 4.40 -12.46
C GLY A 100 17.68 3.03 -12.26
N LEU A 101 16.43 2.86 -12.68
CA LEU A 101 15.64 1.63 -12.53
C LEU A 101 15.37 0.98 -13.90
N ASP A 102 15.33 -0.36 -13.93
CA ASP A 102 14.98 -1.13 -15.14
C ASP A 102 13.46 -1.35 -15.27
N SER A 103 12.72 -1.28 -14.17
CA SER A 103 11.28 -1.49 -14.09
C SER A 103 10.68 -0.71 -12.93
N GLU A 104 9.34 -0.77 -12.78
CA GLU A 104 8.63 -0.25 -11.61
C GLU A 104 9.26 -0.80 -10.31
N GLY A 105 9.40 0.06 -9.30
CA GLY A 105 10.01 -0.27 -8.01
C GLY A 105 10.53 0.96 -7.28
N ASP A 106 11.19 0.72 -6.15
CA ASP A 106 11.81 1.76 -5.32
C ASP A 106 13.31 1.84 -5.64
N THR A 107 13.90 3.04 -5.51
CA THR A 107 15.35 3.22 -5.58
C THR A 107 16.06 2.64 -4.36
N LEU A 108 17.34 2.27 -4.50
CA LEU A 108 18.11 1.64 -3.42
C LEU A 108 18.29 2.54 -2.18
N ASP A 109 18.28 3.86 -2.38
CA ASP A 109 18.45 4.85 -1.32
C ASP A 109 17.14 5.21 -0.60
N LYS A 110 15.98 4.81 -1.15
CA LYS A 110 14.63 5.08 -0.62
C LYS A 110 14.36 6.57 -0.30
N ASN A 111 15.06 7.48 -0.98
CA ASN A 111 14.81 8.93 -0.93
C ASN A 111 13.57 9.30 -1.77
#